data_AF-A0A813DGC5-F1
#
_entry.id   AF-A0A813DGC5-F1
#
_cell.length_a   1.000
_cell.length_b   1.000
_cell.length_c   1.000
_cell.angle_alpha   90.00
_cell.angle_beta   90.00
_cell.angle_gamma   90.00
#
_symmetry.space_group_name_H-M   'P 1'
#
loop_
_entity.id
_entity.type
_entity.pdbx_description
1 polymer ?
#
loop_
_entity_poly.entity_id
_entity_poly.type
_entity_poly.pdbx_seq_one_letter_code
_entity_poly.pdbx_strand_id
1 'polypeptide(L)'
;MGAAMTSSMALPAGLRTPGLLSSSSGVRPWARKVNAPGLCSQRFSCESLVALFSAAFCLPSGHHRAGALRRRLHGMRRLSTNRAEEASVSSQPHRQNFRRVTIVRSERVSGERLRSLPPVLLGQDRSGGAQAPSVFVHTAGSEALRSRPWLGFGGSFTEAAAVTLEKMSAGRREEVLRSYFDPQRGLGYNLGRIPIGSCDFSLYPWTCGELVEGDSELRGFSLSRYEEAMLPMLRQAVKLRGGPIELMASPWSPPPWMKTVRSFNGEGRLLPAYRDLWAKHFVRFVQDMGKAGVPIWAVSVQNEPEAAQCWESCLYSAEEECIFVRDHLGPALHDAGLEDVNILVWDHNRDGLLERAAAIYDDPVASKFVWGVAYHWYGDARFESWPPRSKVPFEDRQDEGATIFELRACAGFDNVRLVADLRPDKHILFTEGCQELGGRPLASVMGDWKLGERYAMNIISDMNSGCEGWIDWNLCL
;
A
#
# COMPACT_ATOMS: atom_id res chain seq x y z
N MET A 1 -29.95 61.63 9.32
CA MET A 1 -29.32 62.92 9.69
C MET A 1 -28.40 62.68 10.89
N GLY A 2 -27.19 63.23 10.84
CA GLY A 2 -26.48 63.74 12.02
C GLY A 2 -25.75 62.73 12.92
N ALA A 3 -24.43 62.84 12.90
CA ALA A 3 -23.48 62.24 13.83
C ALA A 3 -23.57 62.82 15.27
N ALA A 4 -23.04 62.09 16.26
CA ALA A 4 -21.84 62.49 17.04
C ALA A 4 -21.79 61.94 18.49
N MET A 5 -20.56 61.54 18.87
CA MET A 5 -19.90 61.70 20.19
C MET A 5 -20.07 60.69 21.35
N THR A 6 -19.06 59.83 21.46
CA THR A 6 -18.06 59.72 22.57
C THR A 6 -18.47 59.88 24.04
N SER A 7 -18.07 58.93 24.90
CA SER A 7 -17.17 59.18 26.05
C SER A 7 -16.60 57.87 26.64
N SER A 8 -15.48 57.98 27.34
CA SER A 8 -14.61 56.91 27.84
C SER A 8 -14.74 56.61 29.34
N MET A 9 -14.08 55.50 29.73
CA MET A 9 -13.49 55.15 31.04
C MET A 9 -14.37 54.49 32.11
N ALA A 10 -14.02 53.25 32.48
CA ALA A 10 -13.30 52.93 33.74
C ALA A 10 -13.34 51.42 34.05
N LEU A 11 -12.18 50.82 34.37
CA LEU A 11 -12.06 49.53 35.05
C LEU A 11 -12.31 49.69 36.56
N PRO A 12 -12.66 48.60 37.26
CA PRO A 12 -11.78 48.18 38.36
C PRO A 12 -11.54 46.66 38.44
N ALA A 13 -10.41 46.33 39.06
CA ALA A 13 -9.92 45.00 39.37
C ALA A 13 -10.60 44.38 40.61
N GLY A 14 -10.63 43.04 40.71
CA GLY A 14 -10.95 42.34 41.96
C GLY A 14 -11.24 40.83 41.83
N LEU A 15 -10.18 40.02 41.96
CA LEU A 15 -10.09 38.70 42.61
C LEU A 15 -11.35 37.81 42.76
N ARG A 16 -11.29 36.58 42.21
CA ARG A 16 -11.32 35.29 42.95
C ARG A 16 -11.43 34.08 42.00
N THR A 17 -10.49 33.15 42.15
CA THR A 17 -10.64 31.74 41.74
C THR A 17 -11.65 31.03 42.64
N PRO A 18 -12.50 30.18 42.05
CA PRO A 18 -12.68 28.80 42.54
C PRO A 18 -12.63 27.85 41.34
N GLY A 19 -11.92 26.73 41.39
CA GLY A 19 -12.18 25.62 42.29
C GLY A 19 -12.52 24.42 41.42
N LEU A 20 -11.52 23.55 41.22
CA LEU A 20 -11.67 22.22 40.64
C LEU A 20 -12.78 21.47 41.37
N LEU A 21 -13.83 21.07 40.65
CA LEU A 21 -14.69 19.98 41.05
C LEU A 21 -14.88 19.02 39.87
N SER A 22 -14.38 17.82 40.15
CA SER A 22 -14.55 16.56 39.45
C SER A 22 -16.00 16.28 39.04
N SER A 23 -16.18 15.82 37.80
CA SER A 23 -17.21 14.82 37.52
C SER A 23 -16.60 13.71 36.67
N SER A 24 -16.53 12.55 37.31
CA SER A 24 -16.16 11.27 36.75
C SER A 24 -17.27 10.73 35.85
N SER A 25 -16.98 10.43 34.60
CA SER A 25 -17.68 9.40 33.83
C SER A 25 -16.62 8.55 33.12
N GLY A 26 -16.56 7.29 33.54
CA GLY A 26 -15.44 6.40 33.28
C GLY A 26 -15.34 5.98 31.81
N VAL A 27 -14.21 6.34 31.20
CA VAL A 27 -13.57 5.53 30.16
C VAL A 27 -12.61 4.61 30.92
N ARG A 28 -12.86 3.29 30.90
CA ARG A 28 -11.95 2.31 31.50
C ARG A 28 -10.74 2.14 30.58
N PRO A 29 -9.50 2.42 31.02
CA PRO A 29 -8.31 2.09 30.23
C PRO A 29 -8.11 0.58 30.22
N TRP A 30 -8.00 -0.01 29.03
CA TRP A 30 -7.77 -1.44 28.82
C TRP A 30 -6.32 -1.87 29.09
N ALA A 31 -5.57 -1.17 29.95
CA ALA A 31 -4.24 -1.59 30.39
C ALA A 31 -4.34 -2.41 31.69
N ARG A 32 -4.87 -3.64 31.62
CA ARG A 32 -4.61 -4.64 32.66
C ARG A 32 -3.25 -5.29 32.38
N LYS A 33 -2.31 -5.03 33.29
CA LYS A 33 -0.99 -5.67 33.44
C LYS A 33 -0.97 -7.11 32.90
N VAL A 34 -0.34 -7.31 31.76
CA VAL A 34 0.23 -8.59 31.38
C VAL A 34 1.66 -8.60 31.90
N ASN A 35 1.87 -9.21 33.07
CA ASN A 35 3.20 -9.62 33.50
C ASN A 35 3.58 -10.87 32.71
N ALA A 36 4.34 -10.72 31.63
CA ALA A 36 5.07 -11.82 31.00
C ALA A 36 6.53 -11.77 31.46
N PRO A 37 7.09 -12.84 32.08
CA PRO A 37 8.48 -12.83 32.51
C PRO A 37 9.42 -13.11 31.33
N GLY A 38 10.47 -12.28 31.24
CA GLY A 38 11.80 -12.60 30.72
C GLY A 38 11.89 -13.32 29.36
N LEU A 39 12.06 -12.56 28.28
CA LEU A 39 12.74 -13.03 27.07
C LEU A 39 13.83 -12.03 26.71
N CYS A 40 15.03 -12.34 27.21
CA CYS A 40 16.27 -11.81 26.69
C CYS A 40 16.51 -12.49 25.34
N SER A 41 16.43 -11.75 24.22
CA SER A 41 16.92 -12.23 22.94
C SER A 41 17.79 -11.14 22.31
N GLN A 42 19.06 -11.48 22.14
CA GLN A 42 20.09 -10.64 21.55
C GLN A 42 19.69 -10.20 20.13
N ARG A 43 19.92 -8.91 19.86
CA ARG A 43 19.64 -8.21 18.60
C ARG A 43 20.91 -8.18 17.75
N PHE A 44 20.80 -8.25 16.42
CA PHE A 44 21.93 -8.03 15.51
C PHE A 44 21.58 -7.20 14.28
N SER A 45 22.64 -6.56 13.76
CA SER A 45 22.74 -5.54 12.71
C SER A 45 22.74 -6.13 11.29
N CYS A 46 22.50 -5.28 10.28
CA CYS A 46 22.51 -5.69 8.87
C CYS A 46 23.07 -4.57 7.96
N GLU A 47 24.40 -4.47 7.77
CA GLU A 47 24.89 -3.84 6.54
C GLU A 47 24.51 -4.71 5.34
N SER A 48 24.34 -4.06 4.19
CA SER A 48 24.06 -4.63 2.87
C SER A 48 22.60 -4.99 2.59
N LEU A 49 21.76 -3.97 2.37
CA LEU A 49 20.52 -4.07 1.60
C LEU A 49 20.20 -2.72 0.96
N VAL A 50 20.75 -2.48 -0.24
CA VAL A 50 20.25 -1.44 -1.15
C VAL A 50 19.96 -2.09 -2.49
N ALA A 51 18.71 -2.46 -2.67
CA ALA A 51 18.07 -2.55 -3.97
C ALA A 51 16.57 -2.49 -3.69
N LEU A 52 15.88 -1.48 -4.21
CA LEU A 52 14.53 -1.53 -4.81
C LEU A 52 14.11 -0.12 -5.25
N PHE A 53 13.85 -0.03 -6.56
CA PHE A 53 13.08 0.93 -7.36
C PHE A 53 13.18 2.46 -7.21
N SER A 54 13.77 3.07 -8.25
CA SER A 54 13.16 4.20 -8.96
C SER A 54 13.77 4.40 -10.35
N ALA A 55 12.95 5.03 -11.20
CA ALA A 55 13.18 5.50 -12.56
C ALA A 55 12.98 4.49 -13.70
N ALA A 56 11.75 4.47 -14.22
CA ALA A 56 11.52 4.32 -15.65
C ALA A 56 11.39 5.72 -16.25
N PHE A 57 12.42 6.22 -16.93
CA PHE A 57 12.34 7.14 -18.08
C PHE A 57 13.75 7.26 -18.71
N CYS A 58 13.79 7.21 -20.05
CA CYS A 58 14.92 7.29 -21.00
C CYS A 58 15.50 5.96 -21.55
N LEU A 59 15.26 5.75 -22.85
CA LEU A 59 15.77 4.66 -23.70
C LEU A 59 17.02 5.09 -24.48
N PRO A 60 17.98 4.19 -24.71
CA PRO A 60 18.86 4.23 -25.87
C PRO A 60 18.36 3.28 -26.97
N SER A 61 18.22 3.84 -28.17
CA SER A 61 18.03 3.15 -29.44
C SER A 61 19.22 2.26 -29.83
N GLY A 62 18.98 1.05 -30.31
CA GLY A 62 20.04 0.21 -30.89
C GLY A 62 19.55 -1.08 -31.55
N HIS A 63 19.65 -1.13 -32.88
CA HIS A 63 19.52 -2.33 -33.69
C HIS A 63 20.62 -3.37 -33.39
N HIS A 64 20.32 -4.67 -33.47
CA HIS A 64 21.06 -5.62 -34.32
C HIS A 64 20.38 -7.01 -34.38
N ARG A 65 20.46 -7.61 -35.58
CA ARG A 65 19.91 -8.91 -36.01
C ARG A 65 20.93 -10.05 -35.87
N ALA A 66 20.37 -11.27 -35.86
CA ALA A 66 20.91 -12.56 -36.32
C ALA A 66 22.01 -13.22 -35.46
N GLY A 67 22.09 -14.55 -35.31
CA GLY A 67 21.41 -15.65 -35.99
C GLY A 67 21.70 -16.98 -35.28
N ALA A 68 20.91 -17.99 -35.62
CA ALA A 68 20.97 -19.35 -35.08
C ALA A 68 22.09 -20.19 -35.69
N LEU A 69 22.61 -21.18 -34.94
CA LEU A 69 23.03 -22.45 -35.54
C LEU A 69 22.94 -23.62 -34.55
N ARG A 70 22.52 -24.76 -35.12
CA ARG A 70 22.08 -26.02 -34.50
C ARG A 70 23.21 -27.05 -34.35
N ARG A 71 23.02 -27.92 -33.33
CA ARG A 71 23.21 -29.39 -33.25
C ARG A 71 24.58 -30.01 -33.57
N ARG A 72 25.02 -30.91 -32.67
CA ARG A 72 25.55 -32.23 -33.03
C ARG A 72 25.06 -33.34 -32.08
N LEU A 73 25.02 -34.55 -32.64
CA LEU A 73 24.30 -35.76 -32.27
C LEU A 73 25.12 -36.75 -31.41
N HIS A 74 24.34 -37.63 -30.78
CA HIS A 74 24.53 -39.00 -30.30
C HIS A 74 25.89 -39.72 -30.30
N GLY A 75 26.08 -40.48 -29.22
CA GLY A 75 26.89 -41.71 -29.19
C GLY A 75 26.54 -42.60 -27.98
N MET A 76 25.61 -43.54 -28.16
CA MET A 76 25.39 -44.69 -27.26
C MET A 76 26.48 -45.75 -27.47
N ARG A 77 27.04 -46.33 -26.38
CA ARG A 77 27.71 -47.65 -26.43
C ARG A 77 27.45 -48.48 -25.16
N ARG A 78 26.87 -49.65 -25.44
CA ARG A 78 26.97 -51.02 -24.86
C ARG A 78 27.27 -51.20 -23.36
N LEU A 79 26.35 -51.96 -22.74
CA LEU A 79 26.50 -52.72 -21.51
C LEU A 79 27.42 -53.93 -21.71
N SER A 80 28.38 -54.15 -20.81
CA SER A 80 28.97 -55.47 -20.54
C SER A 80 29.26 -55.63 -19.04
N THR A 81 29.27 -56.89 -18.63
CA THR A 81 29.06 -57.47 -17.30
C THR A 81 30.23 -57.41 -16.31
N ASN A 82 29.87 -57.23 -15.04
CA ASN A 82 30.47 -57.68 -13.76
C ASN A 82 31.98 -57.96 -13.66
N ARG A 83 32.65 -57.20 -12.79
CA ARG A 83 33.55 -57.73 -11.74
C ARG A 83 33.67 -56.74 -10.58
N ALA A 84 33.73 -57.29 -9.37
CA ALA A 84 33.88 -56.56 -8.12
C ALA A 84 35.27 -55.94 -8.02
N GLU A 85 35.34 -54.64 -7.72
CA GLU A 85 36.55 -53.96 -7.29
C GLU A 85 36.24 -53.03 -6.10
N GLU A 86 37.22 -53.05 -5.22
CA GLU A 86 37.45 -52.35 -3.96
C GLU A 86 36.80 -50.97 -3.79
N ALA A 87 36.46 -50.67 -2.53
CA ALA A 87 36.04 -49.36 -2.06
C ALA A 87 37.11 -48.29 -2.36
N SER A 88 37.02 -47.70 -3.55
CA SER A 88 37.66 -46.42 -3.84
C SER A 88 36.81 -45.32 -3.22
N VAL A 89 37.44 -44.52 -2.36
CA VAL A 89 36.91 -43.24 -1.92
C VAL A 89 36.63 -42.44 -3.19
N SER A 90 35.35 -42.31 -3.52
CA SER A 90 34.88 -41.54 -4.65
C SER A 90 35.44 -40.12 -4.53
N SER A 91 36.39 -39.78 -5.40
CA SER A 91 36.84 -38.41 -5.67
C SER A 91 35.83 -37.64 -6.52
N GLN A 92 34.59 -38.11 -6.65
CA GLN A 92 33.54 -37.32 -7.26
C GLN A 92 33.33 -36.09 -6.38
N PRO A 93 33.43 -34.87 -6.94
CA PRO A 93 33.07 -33.68 -6.19
C PRO A 93 31.64 -33.89 -5.70
N HIS A 94 31.45 -33.90 -4.39
CA HIS A 94 30.13 -33.77 -3.80
C HIS A 94 29.46 -32.63 -4.55
N ARG A 95 28.32 -32.91 -5.21
CA ARG A 95 27.50 -31.85 -5.81
C ARG A 95 27.11 -30.94 -4.66
N GLN A 96 27.91 -29.91 -4.42
CA GLN A 96 27.53 -28.81 -3.56
C GLN A 96 26.32 -28.19 -4.26
N ASN A 97 25.14 -28.36 -3.66
CA ASN A 97 23.92 -27.74 -4.13
C ASN A 97 24.05 -26.24 -3.88
N PHE A 98 24.82 -25.55 -4.72
CA PHE A 98 24.93 -24.10 -4.71
C PHE A 98 23.56 -23.53 -5.08
N ARG A 99 22.93 -22.84 -4.14
CA ARG A 99 21.76 -22.02 -4.47
C ARG A 99 22.27 -20.76 -5.17
N ARG A 100 21.81 -20.57 -6.40
CA ARG A 100 22.12 -19.40 -7.22
C ARG A 100 21.30 -18.22 -6.72
N VAL A 101 21.98 -17.13 -6.38
CA VAL A 101 21.34 -15.86 -5.99
C VAL A 101 21.38 -14.92 -7.18
N THR A 102 20.22 -14.45 -7.60
CA THR A 102 20.11 -13.35 -8.58
C THR A 102 20.26 -12.03 -7.84
N ILE A 103 21.10 -11.14 -8.37
CA ILE A 103 21.35 -9.82 -7.79
C ILE A 103 20.92 -8.77 -8.80
N VAL A 104 20.11 -7.82 -8.35
CA VAL A 104 19.65 -6.67 -9.13
C VAL A 104 20.09 -5.40 -8.39
N ARG A 105 20.73 -4.46 -9.09
CA ARG A 105 21.26 -3.23 -8.52
C ARG A 105 20.75 -1.99 -9.22
N SER A 106 20.33 -1.00 -8.44
CA SER A 106 20.14 0.39 -8.86
C SER A 106 21.08 1.25 -8.03
N GLU A 107 21.85 2.12 -8.68
CA GLU A 107 22.90 2.88 -8.00
C GLU A 107 22.94 4.33 -8.50
N ARG A 108 23.03 5.26 -7.55
CA ARG A 108 23.03 6.70 -7.82
C ARG A 108 24.25 7.16 -8.60
N VAL A 109 25.44 6.72 -8.18
CA VAL A 109 26.73 7.23 -8.68
C VAL A 109 26.99 6.75 -10.10
N SER A 110 26.75 5.47 -10.38
CA SER A 110 26.94 4.89 -11.71
C SER A 110 25.76 5.15 -12.66
N GLY A 111 24.59 5.52 -12.14
CA GLY A 111 23.38 5.67 -12.94
C GLY A 111 22.72 4.34 -13.31
N GLU A 112 23.15 3.21 -12.73
CA GLU A 112 22.53 1.91 -12.99
C GLU A 112 21.06 1.88 -12.55
N ARG A 113 20.22 1.22 -13.35
CA ARG A 113 18.79 1.02 -13.11
C ARG A 113 18.46 -0.46 -13.29
N LEU A 114 18.07 -1.13 -12.20
CA LEU A 114 17.66 -2.54 -12.20
C LEU A 114 18.63 -3.45 -12.95
N ARG A 115 19.92 -3.16 -12.84
CA ARG A 115 20.97 -3.91 -13.53
C ARG A 115 21.10 -5.29 -12.89
N SER A 116 20.89 -6.33 -13.69
CA SER A 116 21.23 -7.69 -13.28
C SER A 116 22.75 -7.84 -13.19
N LEU A 117 23.24 -8.24 -12.03
CA LEU A 117 24.65 -8.54 -11.80
C LEU A 117 24.91 -10.05 -11.95
N PRO A 118 26.18 -10.46 -12.15
CA PRO A 118 26.55 -11.87 -12.14
C PRO A 118 26.04 -12.55 -10.85
N PRO A 119 25.42 -13.74 -10.94
CA PRO A 119 24.85 -14.40 -9.79
C PRO A 119 25.94 -14.84 -8.81
N VAL A 120 25.64 -14.76 -7.52
CA VAL A 120 26.51 -15.30 -6.46
C VAL A 120 26.04 -16.71 -6.10
N LEU A 121 26.99 -17.60 -5.85
CA LEU A 121 26.74 -18.96 -5.41
C LEU A 121 26.87 -19.02 -3.88
N LEU A 122 25.82 -19.45 -3.19
CA LEU A 122 25.90 -19.71 -1.75
C LEU A 122 26.62 -21.04 -1.52
N GLY A 123 27.85 -20.99 -1.00
CA GLY A 123 28.67 -22.14 -0.63
C GLY A 123 28.55 -22.55 0.84
N GLN A 124 29.21 -23.66 1.21
CA GLN A 124 29.14 -24.26 2.55
C GLN A 124 30.00 -23.57 3.62
N ASP A 125 30.86 -22.62 3.25
CA ASP A 125 31.78 -21.99 4.20
C ASP A 125 31.47 -20.50 4.39
N ARG A 126 31.29 -20.10 5.66
CA ARG A 126 31.02 -18.72 6.10
C ARG A 126 32.04 -18.24 7.13
N SER A 127 33.11 -18.99 7.42
CA SER A 127 34.07 -18.62 8.47
C SER A 127 35.17 -17.66 8.02
N GLY A 128 34.80 -16.59 7.30
CA GLY A 128 35.72 -15.47 7.01
C GLY A 128 36.07 -14.60 8.23
N GLY A 129 36.06 -15.16 9.44
CA GLY A 129 36.30 -14.43 10.68
C GLY A 129 35.10 -13.56 11.10
N ALA A 130 34.88 -13.46 12.40
CA ALA A 130 33.75 -12.78 13.02
C ALA A 130 33.80 -11.24 12.90
N GLN A 131 33.90 -10.67 11.69
CA GLN A 131 33.97 -9.21 11.49
C GLN A 131 33.17 -8.65 10.30
N ALA A 132 32.66 -9.49 9.39
CA ALA A 132 31.81 -8.99 8.30
C ALA A 132 30.35 -8.82 8.76
N PRO A 133 29.71 -7.68 8.47
CA PRO A 133 28.31 -7.49 8.75
C PRO A 133 27.49 -8.53 7.99
N SER A 134 26.61 -9.20 8.73
CA SER A 134 25.96 -10.43 8.28
C SER A 134 24.47 -10.36 8.50
N VAL A 135 23.69 -10.73 7.48
CA VAL A 135 22.23 -10.86 7.58
C VAL A 135 21.87 -12.34 7.66
N PHE A 136 21.15 -12.72 8.71
CA PHE A 136 20.61 -14.08 8.88
C PHE A 136 19.13 -14.10 8.49
N VAL A 137 18.74 -15.08 7.67
CA VAL A 137 17.35 -15.26 7.22
C VAL A 137 16.74 -16.45 7.95
N HIS A 138 15.85 -16.14 8.88
CA HIS A 138 15.08 -17.14 9.63
C HIS A 138 13.83 -17.49 8.83
N THR A 139 13.66 -18.77 8.47
CA THR A 139 12.57 -19.22 7.57
C THR A 139 11.45 -19.96 8.29
N ALA A 140 11.60 -20.26 9.58
CA ALA A 140 10.59 -20.92 10.41
C ALA A 140 10.86 -20.66 11.91
N GLY A 141 9.85 -20.91 12.75
CA GLY A 141 9.96 -20.82 14.22
C GLY A 141 9.58 -19.45 14.79
N SER A 142 9.77 -19.28 16.10
CA SER A 142 9.43 -18.06 16.85
C SER A 142 10.27 -16.84 16.47
N GLU A 143 11.34 -17.03 15.69
CA GLU A 143 12.21 -15.98 15.16
C GLU A 143 11.77 -15.47 13.78
N ALA A 144 10.83 -16.17 13.12
CA ALA A 144 10.23 -15.67 11.89
C ALA A 144 9.36 -14.45 12.23
N LEU A 145 9.73 -13.28 11.69
CA LEU A 145 9.02 -12.02 11.92
C LEU A 145 7.57 -12.01 11.41
N ARG A 146 7.14 -13.03 10.66
CA ARG A 146 5.82 -13.06 10.01
C ARG A 146 5.22 -14.45 9.96
N SER A 147 3.90 -14.50 10.14
CA SER A 147 3.05 -15.68 9.95
C SER A 147 2.39 -15.75 8.57
N ARG A 148 2.36 -14.64 7.80
CA ARG A 148 1.59 -14.51 6.54
C ARG A 148 2.46 -14.14 5.33
N PRO A 149 2.14 -14.67 4.12
CA PRO A 149 2.81 -14.29 2.88
C PRO A 149 2.41 -12.88 2.43
N TRP A 150 3.26 -12.25 1.60
CA TRP A 150 2.93 -10.97 0.97
C TRP A 150 1.91 -11.16 -0.14
N LEU A 151 0.93 -10.27 -0.20
CA LEU A 151 -0.07 -10.17 -1.25
C LEU A 151 0.54 -9.60 -2.52
N GLY A 152 1.46 -8.63 -2.40
CA GLY A 152 2.27 -8.13 -3.50
C GLY A 152 2.32 -6.61 -3.61
N PHE A 153 2.49 -6.12 -4.84
CA PHE A 153 2.77 -4.71 -5.13
C PHE A 153 1.96 -4.24 -6.35
N GLY A 154 1.61 -2.95 -6.37
CA GLY A 154 0.69 -2.41 -7.35
C GLY A 154 0.75 -0.90 -7.52
N GLY A 155 -0.21 -0.40 -8.31
CA GLY A 155 -0.48 1.03 -8.48
C GLY A 155 -1.94 1.29 -8.84
N SER A 156 -2.33 2.56 -8.88
CA SER A 156 -3.71 2.99 -9.06
C SER A 156 -4.06 3.29 -10.53
N PHE A 157 -5.20 2.74 -10.96
CA PHE A 157 -5.80 2.90 -12.28
C PHE A 157 -6.77 4.09 -12.31
N THR A 158 -6.25 5.31 -12.21
CA THR A 158 -7.04 6.54 -12.27
C THR A 158 -7.39 6.94 -13.71
N GLU A 159 -8.38 7.82 -13.87
CA GLU A 159 -8.72 8.38 -15.18
C GLU A 159 -7.56 9.19 -15.76
N ALA A 160 -6.87 9.99 -14.95
CA ALA A 160 -5.67 10.72 -15.39
C ALA A 160 -4.59 9.78 -15.94
N ALA A 161 -4.30 8.67 -15.24
CA ALA A 161 -3.31 7.70 -15.71
C ALA A 161 -3.73 7.06 -17.04
N ALA A 162 -5.01 6.72 -17.19
CA ALA A 162 -5.55 6.14 -18.41
C ALA A 162 -5.45 7.12 -19.58
N VAL A 163 -5.92 8.35 -19.40
CA VAL A 163 -5.92 9.41 -20.44
C VAL A 163 -4.50 9.82 -20.83
N THR A 164 -3.57 9.92 -19.87
CA THR A 164 -2.16 10.20 -20.17
C THR A 164 -1.55 9.10 -21.03
N LEU A 165 -1.82 7.84 -20.72
CA LEU A 165 -1.35 6.71 -21.52
C LEU A 165 -1.98 6.66 -22.92
N GLU A 166 -3.22 7.10 -23.09
CA GLU A 166 -3.89 7.19 -24.40
C GLU A 166 -3.32 8.27 -25.31
N LYS A 167 -2.73 9.33 -24.75
CA LYS A 167 -2.00 10.34 -25.53
C LYS A 167 -0.71 9.80 -26.15
N MET A 168 -0.22 8.64 -25.70
CA MET A 168 0.95 7.98 -26.27
C MET A 168 0.57 7.12 -27.48
N SER A 169 1.55 6.83 -28.34
CA SER A 169 1.33 5.82 -29.39
C SER A 169 1.09 4.44 -28.79
N ALA A 170 0.33 3.58 -29.47
CA ALA A 170 -0.02 2.24 -28.97
C ALA A 170 1.21 1.42 -28.53
N GLY A 171 2.33 1.51 -29.26
CA GLY A 171 3.59 0.85 -28.91
C GLY A 171 4.23 1.39 -27.63
N ARG A 172 4.20 2.72 -27.42
CA ARG A 172 4.71 3.34 -26.18
C ARG A 172 3.83 3.03 -24.98
N ARG A 173 2.51 3.08 -25.15
CA ARG A 173 1.55 2.68 -24.12
C ARG A 173 1.78 1.23 -23.68
N GLU A 174 1.94 0.32 -24.63
CA GLU A 174 2.23 -1.08 -24.32
C GLU A 174 3.58 -1.25 -23.60
N GLU A 175 4.62 -0.51 -24.01
CA GLU A 175 5.93 -0.55 -23.36
C GLU A 175 5.87 -0.09 -21.89
N VAL A 176 5.13 0.99 -21.60
CA VAL A 176 4.92 1.47 -20.22
C VAL A 176 4.17 0.44 -19.39
N LEU A 177 3.02 -0.07 -19.89
CA LEU A 177 2.25 -1.08 -19.17
C LEU A 177 3.03 -2.39 -19.00
N ARG A 178 3.83 -2.80 -19.99
CA ARG A 178 4.69 -3.98 -19.88
C ARG A 178 5.72 -3.80 -18.77
N SER A 179 6.28 -2.59 -18.64
CA SER A 179 7.25 -2.28 -17.59
C SER A 179 6.65 -2.47 -16.19
N TYR A 180 5.37 -2.20 -15.98
CA TYR A 180 4.69 -2.47 -14.70
C TYR A 180 4.28 -3.93 -14.52
N PHE A 181 3.59 -4.53 -15.51
CA PHE A 181 2.79 -5.73 -15.27
C PHE A 181 3.43 -7.04 -15.77
N ASP A 182 4.34 -7.01 -16.74
CA ASP A 182 4.97 -8.23 -17.26
C ASP A 182 5.92 -8.82 -16.21
N PRO A 183 5.71 -10.05 -15.71
CA PRO A 183 6.51 -10.62 -14.63
C PRO A 183 7.92 -11.02 -15.06
N GLN A 184 8.21 -11.07 -16.37
CA GLN A 184 9.54 -11.44 -16.88
C GLN A 184 10.33 -10.22 -17.34
N ARG A 185 9.63 -9.21 -17.89
CA ARG A 185 10.25 -8.04 -18.52
C ARG A 185 10.01 -6.73 -17.76
N GLY A 186 9.15 -6.75 -16.75
CA GLY A 186 8.76 -5.60 -15.94
C GLY A 186 8.79 -5.90 -14.44
N LEU A 187 7.99 -5.15 -13.68
CA LEU A 187 7.91 -5.24 -12.21
C LEU A 187 7.03 -6.39 -11.71
N GLY A 188 6.18 -6.94 -12.58
CA GLY A 188 5.26 -8.01 -12.22
C GLY A 188 4.17 -7.57 -11.23
N TYR A 189 3.73 -6.32 -11.29
CA TYR A 189 2.65 -5.80 -10.44
C TYR A 189 1.42 -6.70 -10.49
N ASN A 190 0.84 -6.95 -9.32
CA ASN A 190 -0.28 -7.87 -9.13
C ASN A 190 -1.39 -7.34 -8.24
N LEU A 191 -1.17 -6.20 -7.59
CA LEU A 191 -2.22 -5.44 -6.92
C LEU A 191 -2.59 -4.23 -7.77
N GLY A 192 -3.81 -3.73 -7.59
CA GLY A 192 -4.26 -2.48 -8.19
C GLY A 192 -5.33 -1.81 -7.35
N ARG A 193 -5.50 -0.50 -7.55
CA ARG A 193 -6.58 0.29 -6.96
C ARG A 193 -7.34 1.04 -8.03
N ILE A 194 -8.66 1.13 -7.91
CA ILE A 194 -9.53 1.86 -8.84
C ILE A 194 -10.54 2.74 -8.06
N PRO A 195 -10.78 3.99 -8.46
CA PRO A 195 -11.82 4.79 -7.84
C PRO A 195 -13.23 4.28 -8.17
N ILE A 196 -14.14 4.35 -7.19
CA ILE A 196 -15.59 4.24 -7.40
C ILE A 196 -16.14 5.67 -7.59
N GLY A 197 -16.54 6.02 -8.81
CA GLY A 197 -16.79 7.40 -9.22
C GLY A 197 -15.50 8.14 -9.57
N SER A 198 -15.58 9.48 -9.64
CA SER A 198 -14.42 10.34 -9.82
C SER A 198 -13.60 10.51 -8.54
N CYS A 199 -12.39 11.02 -8.74
CA CYS A 199 -11.42 11.45 -7.74
C CYS A 199 -10.72 12.73 -8.21
N ASP A 200 -9.80 13.26 -7.41
CA ASP A 200 -8.93 14.38 -7.76
C ASP A 200 -8.10 14.15 -9.04
N PHE A 201 -7.79 12.89 -9.37
CA PHE A 201 -7.15 12.48 -10.63
C PHE A 201 -8.16 12.05 -11.71
N SER A 202 -9.33 12.67 -11.70
CA SER A 202 -10.34 12.61 -12.78
C SER A 202 -10.37 13.92 -13.57
N LEU A 203 -10.88 13.87 -14.80
CA LEU A 203 -10.93 15.06 -15.66
C LEU A 203 -11.92 16.13 -15.14
N TYR A 204 -12.95 15.68 -14.43
CA TYR A 204 -13.97 16.49 -13.75
C TYR A 204 -14.75 15.59 -12.76
N PRO A 205 -15.57 16.16 -11.86
CA PRO A 205 -16.38 15.36 -10.95
C PRO A 205 -17.52 14.59 -11.64
N TRP A 206 -17.67 13.30 -11.33
CA TRP A 206 -18.72 12.42 -11.88
C TRP A 206 -19.00 11.20 -10.98
N THR A 207 -20.16 10.57 -11.18
CA THR A 207 -20.57 9.33 -10.49
C THR A 207 -20.67 8.14 -11.46
N CYS A 208 -20.86 6.92 -10.95
CA CYS A 208 -21.07 5.73 -11.79
C CYS A 208 -22.41 5.79 -12.56
N GLY A 209 -22.44 6.58 -13.63
CA GLY A 209 -23.64 6.89 -14.41
C GLY A 209 -24.42 8.10 -13.88
N GLU A 210 -25.60 8.31 -14.45
CA GLU A 210 -26.48 9.47 -14.19
C GLU A 210 -27.47 9.13 -13.08
N LEU A 211 -27.02 9.23 -11.82
CA LEU A 211 -27.82 8.85 -10.66
C LEU A 211 -28.83 9.94 -10.25
N VAL A 212 -30.08 9.54 -10.03
CA VAL A 212 -31.21 10.44 -9.72
C VAL A 212 -31.59 10.34 -8.24
N GLU A 213 -31.75 11.49 -7.58
CA GLU A 213 -32.22 11.57 -6.19
C GLU A 213 -33.61 10.94 -6.04
N GLY A 214 -33.77 10.08 -5.04
CA GLY A 214 -35.01 9.31 -4.81
C GLY A 214 -35.14 8.02 -5.62
N ASP A 215 -34.22 7.71 -6.55
CA ASP A 215 -34.22 6.43 -7.25
C ASP A 215 -33.55 5.32 -6.43
N SER A 216 -34.35 4.56 -5.66
CA SER A 216 -33.87 3.43 -4.85
C SER A 216 -33.29 2.27 -5.67
N GLU A 217 -33.56 2.23 -6.97
CA GLU A 217 -33.17 1.14 -7.85
C GLU A 217 -31.87 1.37 -8.62
N LEU A 218 -31.25 2.55 -8.49
CA LEU A 218 -30.01 2.90 -9.19
C LEU A 218 -30.11 2.63 -10.70
N ARG A 219 -31.25 2.98 -11.34
CA ARG A 219 -31.49 2.72 -12.76
C ARG A 219 -30.52 3.45 -13.68
N GLY A 220 -30.04 4.61 -13.25
CA GLY A 220 -29.01 5.38 -13.93
C GLY A 220 -27.57 4.85 -13.76
N PHE A 221 -27.37 3.80 -12.95
CA PHE A 221 -26.03 3.25 -12.71
C PHE A 221 -25.40 2.70 -13.99
N SER A 222 -24.16 3.10 -14.26
CA SER A 222 -23.42 2.68 -15.45
C SER A 222 -21.91 2.72 -15.25
N LEU A 223 -21.20 1.79 -15.90
CA LEU A 223 -19.75 1.80 -16.04
C LEU A 223 -19.27 2.50 -17.32
N SER A 224 -20.14 3.21 -18.04
CA SER A 224 -19.80 3.83 -19.33
C SER A 224 -18.56 4.74 -19.27
N ARG A 225 -18.37 5.47 -18.17
CA ARG A 225 -17.16 6.28 -17.94
C ARG A 225 -15.88 5.45 -17.84
N TYR A 226 -15.96 4.30 -17.18
CA TYR A 226 -14.84 3.39 -17.04
C TYR A 226 -14.44 2.75 -18.38
N GLU A 227 -15.43 2.49 -19.25
CA GLU A 227 -15.21 1.92 -20.59
C GLU A 227 -14.49 2.89 -21.54
N GLU A 228 -14.46 4.19 -21.26
CA GLU A 228 -13.78 5.19 -22.11
C GLU A 228 -12.26 4.96 -22.13
N ALA A 229 -11.62 4.84 -20.97
CA ALA A 229 -10.14 4.74 -20.88
C ALA A 229 -9.64 3.77 -19.78
N MET A 230 -10.29 3.73 -18.61
CA MET A 230 -9.80 2.98 -17.44
C MET A 230 -9.87 1.46 -17.63
N LEU A 231 -11.01 0.92 -18.09
CA LEU A 231 -11.16 -0.50 -18.38
C LEU A 231 -10.29 -0.96 -19.56
N PRO A 232 -10.16 -0.20 -20.67
CA PRO A 232 -9.15 -0.49 -21.69
C PRO A 232 -7.73 -0.63 -21.13
N MET A 233 -7.27 0.31 -20.30
CA MET A 233 -5.95 0.25 -19.65
C MET A 233 -5.81 -0.99 -18.76
N LEU A 234 -6.81 -1.26 -17.92
CA LEU A 234 -6.79 -2.39 -16.98
C LEU A 234 -6.81 -3.75 -17.68
N ARG A 235 -7.65 -3.92 -18.71
CA ARG A 235 -7.68 -5.14 -19.54
C ARG A 235 -6.32 -5.38 -20.22
N GLN A 236 -5.65 -4.31 -20.68
CA GLN A 236 -4.30 -4.42 -21.24
C GLN A 236 -3.27 -4.83 -20.17
N ALA A 237 -3.36 -4.29 -18.95
CA ALA A 237 -2.50 -4.67 -17.82
C ALA A 237 -2.65 -6.15 -17.45
N VAL A 238 -3.90 -6.64 -17.27
CA VAL A 238 -4.20 -8.05 -16.97
C VAL A 238 -3.63 -8.98 -18.06
N LYS A 239 -3.77 -8.60 -19.34
CA LYS A 239 -3.22 -9.37 -20.46
C LYS A 239 -1.69 -9.45 -20.42
N LEU A 240 -1.01 -8.33 -20.14
CA LEU A 240 0.45 -8.28 -20.07
C LEU A 240 1.01 -9.04 -18.86
N ARG A 241 0.27 -9.04 -17.74
CA ARG A 241 0.61 -9.84 -16.56
C ARG A 241 0.51 -11.35 -16.83
N GLY A 242 -0.49 -11.77 -17.62
CA GLY A 242 -0.77 -13.18 -17.86
C GLY A 242 -1.48 -13.86 -16.68
N GLY A 243 -2.16 -13.09 -15.83
CA GLY A 243 -2.89 -13.55 -14.65
C GLY A 243 -3.70 -12.42 -14.01
N PRO A 244 -4.52 -12.71 -12.98
CA PRO A 244 -5.38 -11.71 -12.36
C PRO A 244 -4.56 -10.60 -11.70
N ILE A 245 -5.11 -9.39 -11.64
CA ILE A 245 -4.64 -8.32 -10.77
C ILE A 245 -5.68 -8.23 -9.65
N GLU A 246 -5.26 -8.38 -8.40
CA GLU A 246 -6.15 -8.21 -7.25
C GLU A 246 -6.48 -6.72 -7.14
N LEU A 247 -7.69 -6.36 -7.55
CA LEU A 247 -8.11 -4.97 -7.68
C LEU A 247 -8.95 -4.57 -6.48
N MET A 248 -8.49 -3.59 -5.71
CA MET A 248 -9.31 -2.92 -4.71
C MET A 248 -10.03 -1.71 -5.29
N ALA A 249 -11.21 -1.40 -4.77
CA ALA A 249 -11.96 -0.20 -5.15
C ALA A 249 -12.26 0.70 -3.94
N SER A 250 -12.18 2.02 -4.12
CA SER A 250 -12.44 3.00 -3.07
C SER A 250 -13.23 4.18 -3.61
N PRO A 251 -14.33 4.63 -2.97
CA PRO A 251 -15.00 5.87 -3.38
C PRO A 251 -14.34 7.09 -2.73
N TRP A 252 -14.26 8.20 -3.46
CA TRP A 252 -13.89 9.48 -2.87
C TRP A 252 -15.11 10.24 -2.36
N SER A 253 -16.26 10.09 -3.01
CA SER A 253 -17.46 10.82 -2.61
C SER A 253 -18.72 10.13 -3.14
N PRO A 254 -19.76 9.99 -2.30
CA PRO A 254 -21.11 9.72 -2.78
C PRO A 254 -21.63 10.87 -3.69
N PRO A 255 -22.69 10.64 -4.47
CA PRO A 255 -23.39 11.71 -5.19
C PRO A 255 -23.73 12.88 -4.25
N PRO A 256 -23.65 14.15 -4.72
CA PRO A 256 -23.88 15.32 -3.87
C PRO A 256 -25.19 15.25 -3.07
N TRP A 257 -26.29 14.81 -3.70
CA TRP A 257 -27.59 14.70 -3.05
C TRP A 257 -27.66 13.68 -1.91
N MET A 258 -26.68 12.76 -1.80
CA MET A 258 -26.55 11.85 -0.65
C MET A 258 -25.86 12.49 0.56
N LYS A 259 -25.32 13.72 0.42
CA LYS A 259 -24.43 14.35 1.39
C LYS A 259 -25.04 15.56 2.07
N THR A 260 -24.61 15.82 3.31
CA THR A 260 -25.04 16.97 4.12
C THR A 260 -24.83 18.33 3.43
N VAL A 261 -23.72 18.50 2.73
CA VAL A 261 -23.33 19.76 2.07
C VAL A 261 -23.78 19.87 0.60
N ARG A 262 -24.46 18.84 0.07
CA ARG A 262 -24.87 18.75 -1.35
C ARG A 262 -23.76 19.10 -2.35
N SER A 263 -22.53 18.69 -2.06
CA SER A 263 -21.33 18.90 -2.87
C SER A 263 -20.46 17.66 -2.86
N PHE A 264 -19.71 17.43 -3.94
CA PHE A 264 -18.68 16.40 -4.00
C PHE A 264 -17.55 16.65 -3.01
N ASN A 265 -17.24 17.91 -2.71
CA ASN A 265 -16.02 18.33 -2.02
C ASN A 265 -16.33 18.88 -0.62
N GLY A 266 -15.31 19.02 0.22
CA GLY A 266 -15.39 19.64 1.55
C GLY A 266 -15.94 18.72 2.65
N GLU A 267 -16.50 19.31 3.70
CA GLU A 267 -16.84 18.65 4.97
C GLU A 267 -18.14 17.81 4.94
N GLY A 268 -18.55 17.35 3.76
CA GLY A 268 -19.77 16.59 3.59
C GLY A 268 -19.71 15.21 4.23
N ARG A 269 -20.82 14.78 4.84
CA ARG A 269 -21.01 13.43 5.39
C ARG A 269 -22.14 12.72 4.65
N LEU A 270 -22.08 11.39 4.58
CA LEU A 270 -23.18 10.59 4.07
C LEU A 270 -24.40 10.71 5.00
N LEU A 271 -25.54 11.12 4.45
CA LEU A 271 -26.77 11.22 5.23
C LEU A 271 -27.27 9.82 5.62
N PRO A 272 -27.75 9.62 6.86
CA PRO A 272 -28.24 8.32 7.33
C PRO A 272 -29.31 7.69 6.41
N ALA A 273 -30.20 8.51 5.84
CA ALA A 273 -31.26 8.07 4.94
C ALA A 273 -30.77 7.43 3.62
N TYR A 274 -29.50 7.64 3.25
CA TYR A 274 -28.94 7.11 2.01
C TYR A 274 -27.93 5.98 2.22
N ARG A 275 -27.71 5.50 3.46
CA ARG A 275 -26.73 4.45 3.76
C ARG A 275 -27.05 3.13 3.03
N ASP A 276 -28.29 2.68 3.04
CA ASP A 276 -28.69 1.46 2.29
C ASP A 276 -28.48 1.61 0.79
N LEU A 277 -28.87 2.77 0.23
CA LEU A 277 -28.72 3.04 -1.19
C LEU A 277 -27.24 3.12 -1.61
N TRP A 278 -26.40 3.68 -0.73
CA TRP A 278 -24.96 3.73 -0.94
C TRP A 278 -24.33 2.33 -0.87
N ALA A 279 -24.73 1.48 0.07
CA ALA A 279 -24.31 0.08 0.10
C ALA A 279 -24.74 -0.68 -1.17
N LYS A 280 -25.97 -0.45 -1.66
CA LYS A 280 -26.46 -1.01 -2.95
C LYS A 280 -25.61 -0.53 -4.13
N HIS A 281 -25.07 0.69 -4.08
CA HIS A 281 -24.16 1.20 -5.10
C HIS A 281 -22.84 0.43 -5.14
N PHE A 282 -22.24 0.10 -3.98
CA PHE A 282 -21.06 -0.79 -3.92
C PHE A 282 -21.34 -2.16 -4.54
N VAL A 283 -22.45 -2.79 -4.15
CA VAL A 283 -22.88 -4.09 -4.70
C VAL A 283 -22.99 -4.02 -6.22
N ARG A 284 -23.66 -2.99 -6.74
CA ARG A 284 -23.85 -2.82 -8.18
C ARG A 284 -22.52 -2.61 -8.91
N PHE A 285 -21.61 -1.82 -8.34
CA PHE A 285 -20.27 -1.61 -8.87
C PHE A 285 -19.48 -2.92 -8.97
N VAL A 286 -19.42 -3.68 -7.89
CA VAL A 286 -18.72 -4.98 -7.84
C VAL A 286 -19.28 -5.95 -8.88
N GLN A 287 -20.61 -6.08 -8.95
CA GLN A 287 -21.27 -6.98 -9.91
C GLN A 287 -21.00 -6.58 -11.36
N ASP A 288 -21.13 -5.29 -11.69
CA ASP A 288 -20.97 -4.83 -13.07
C ASP A 288 -19.49 -4.86 -13.51
N MET A 289 -18.55 -4.59 -12.60
CA MET A 289 -17.12 -4.78 -12.86
C MET A 289 -16.79 -6.26 -13.10
N GLY A 290 -17.36 -7.17 -12.30
CA GLY A 290 -17.27 -8.61 -12.52
C GLY A 290 -17.80 -9.05 -13.89
N LYS A 291 -18.99 -8.56 -14.29
CA LYS A 291 -19.55 -8.80 -15.64
C LYS A 291 -18.68 -8.24 -16.77
N ALA A 292 -17.98 -7.13 -16.52
CA ALA A 292 -17.04 -6.52 -17.46
C ALA A 292 -15.69 -7.27 -17.56
N GLY A 293 -15.53 -8.39 -16.84
CA GLY A 293 -14.33 -9.22 -16.83
C GLY A 293 -13.24 -8.72 -15.88
N VAL A 294 -13.58 -7.85 -14.95
CA VAL A 294 -12.67 -7.24 -13.97
C VAL A 294 -13.25 -7.41 -12.57
N PRO A 295 -13.11 -8.59 -11.94
CA PRO A 295 -13.63 -8.80 -10.60
C PRO A 295 -12.93 -7.87 -9.59
N ILE A 296 -13.70 -7.37 -8.62
CA ILE A 296 -13.18 -6.58 -7.51
C ILE A 296 -12.81 -7.53 -6.37
N TRP A 297 -11.58 -7.47 -5.92
CA TRP A 297 -11.04 -8.30 -4.83
C TRP A 297 -11.35 -7.72 -3.44
N ALA A 298 -11.31 -6.39 -3.33
CA ALA A 298 -11.56 -5.69 -2.08
C ALA A 298 -12.22 -4.34 -2.32
N VAL A 299 -12.92 -3.82 -1.32
CA VAL A 299 -13.40 -2.45 -1.27
C VAL A 299 -12.93 -1.78 0.01
N SER A 300 -12.55 -0.51 -0.03
CA SER A 300 -12.51 0.30 1.19
C SER A 300 -13.80 1.11 1.34
N VAL A 301 -14.18 1.39 2.59
CA VAL A 301 -15.46 2.08 2.88
C VAL A 301 -15.49 3.48 2.29
N GLN A 302 -14.38 4.20 2.38
CA GLN A 302 -14.26 5.59 1.97
C GLN A 302 -12.79 5.94 1.84
N ASN A 303 -12.38 6.55 0.73
CA ASN A 303 -11.07 7.17 0.61
C ASN A 303 -10.97 8.33 1.60
N GLU A 304 -9.92 8.32 2.41
CA GLU A 304 -9.55 9.40 3.32
C GLU A 304 -10.72 9.97 4.17
N PRO A 305 -11.40 9.17 5.02
CA PRO A 305 -12.62 9.56 5.74
C PRO A 305 -12.45 10.68 6.78
N GLU A 306 -11.24 11.10 7.11
CA GLU A 306 -10.96 12.24 8.00
C GLU A 306 -10.49 13.51 7.28
N ALA A 307 -10.40 13.50 5.94
CA ALA A 307 -9.95 14.66 5.19
C ALA A 307 -11.11 15.34 4.45
N ALA A 308 -11.36 16.60 4.82
CA ALA A 308 -12.16 17.51 4.01
C ALA A 308 -11.26 18.15 2.94
N GLN A 309 -11.53 17.86 1.67
CA GLN A 309 -10.63 18.24 0.58
C GLN A 309 -11.28 19.26 -0.36
N CYS A 310 -10.44 19.96 -1.13
CA CYS A 310 -10.92 20.82 -2.22
C CYS A 310 -11.34 20.03 -3.48
N TRP A 311 -11.17 18.71 -3.44
CA TRP A 311 -11.69 17.70 -4.37
C TRP A 311 -12.67 16.76 -3.67
N GLU A 312 -13.13 15.74 -4.39
CA GLU A 312 -14.08 14.72 -3.93
C GLU A 312 -13.65 14.16 -2.57
N SER A 313 -14.52 14.30 -1.57
CA SER A 313 -14.25 13.83 -0.19
C SER A 313 -15.56 13.58 0.55
N CYS A 314 -15.57 12.63 1.49
CA CYS A 314 -16.71 12.39 2.36
C CYS A 314 -16.23 11.97 3.75
N LEU A 315 -16.64 12.71 4.78
CA LEU A 315 -16.20 12.47 6.14
C LEU A 315 -16.99 11.34 6.81
N TYR A 316 -16.28 10.48 7.53
CA TYR A 316 -16.84 9.45 8.42
C TYR A 316 -16.11 9.47 9.77
N SER A 317 -16.86 9.66 10.85
CA SER A 317 -16.36 9.29 12.17
C SER A 317 -16.15 7.78 12.27
N ALA A 318 -15.36 7.32 13.25
CA ALA A 318 -15.16 5.89 13.48
C ALA A 318 -16.49 5.16 13.74
N GLU A 319 -17.43 5.82 14.43
CA GLU A 319 -18.77 5.29 14.67
C GLU A 319 -19.60 5.23 13.38
N GLU A 320 -19.56 6.26 12.54
CA GLU A 320 -20.29 6.27 11.26
C GLU A 320 -19.78 5.18 10.31
N GLU A 321 -18.46 4.99 10.23
CA GLU A 321 -17.84 3.93 9.43
C GLU A 321 -18.19 2.54 9.98
N CYS A 322 -18.11 2.35 11.30
CA CYS A 322 -18.52 1.12 11.97
C CYS A 322 -19.98 0.77 11.68
N ILE A 323 -20.90 1.72 11.87
CA ILE A 323 -22.34 1.55 11.58
C ILE A 323 -22.56 1.23 10.10
N PHE A 324 -21.87 1.93 9.20
CA PHE A 324 -22.01 1.68 7.76
C PHE A 324 -21.60 0.25 7.39
N VAL A 325 -20.48 -0.25 7.92
CA VAL A 325 -20.07 -1.64 7.69
C VAL A 325 -21.05 -2.63 8.32
N ARG A 326 -21.42 -2.42 9.59
CA ARG A 326 -22.23 -3.33 10.39
C ARG A 326 -23.65 -3.51 9.85
N ASP A 327 -24.30 -2.39 9.56
CA ASP A 327 -25.75 -2.34 9.34
C ASP A 327 -26.11 -2.23 7.85
N HIS A 328 -25.15 -1.87 6.98
CA HIS A 328 -25.44 -1.58 5.58
C HIS A 328 -24.53 -2.33 4.60
N LEU A 329 -23.23 -2.02 4.54
CA LEU A 329 -22.31 -2.55 3.50
C LEU A 329 -22.08 -4.05 3.62
N GLY A 330 -21.75 -4.54 4.82
CA GLY A 330 -21.50 -5.96 5.08
C GLY A 330 -22.72 -6.84 4.73
N PRO A 331 -23.91 -6.55 5.31
CA PRO A 331 -25.14 -7.23 4.94
C PRO A 331 -25.47 -7.15 3.45
N ALA A 332 -25.34 -5.98 2.82
CA ALA A 332 -25.66 -5.81 1.40
C ALA A 332 -24.78 -6.66 0.48
N LEU A 333 -23.47 -6.80 0.77
CA LEU A 333 -22.58 -7.68 0.02
C LEU A 333 -22.96 -9.14 0.21
N HIS A 334 -23.21 -9.59 1.44
CA HIS A 334 -23.61 -10.97 1.73
C HIS A 334 -24.96 -11.33 1.10
N ASP A 335 -25.97 -10.46 1.22
CA ASP A 335 -27.29 -10.67 0.62
C ASP A 335 -27.24 -10.75 -0.91
N ALA A 336 -26.22 -10.13 -1.51
CA ALA A 336 -25.96 -10.18 -2.94
C ALA A 336 -25.07 -11.37 -3.38
N GLY A 337 -24.65 -12.24 -2.45
CA GLY A 337 -23.75 -13.37 -2.71
C GLY A 337 -22.30 -12.94 -3.02
N LEU A 338 -21.85 -11.85 -2.41
CA LEU A 338 -20.51 -11.25 -2.58
C LEU A 338 -19.69 -11.30 -1.28
N GLU A 339 -19.92 -12.29 -0.43
CA GLU A 339 -19.19 -12.48 0.84
C GLU A 339 -17.67 -12.69 0.66
N ASP A 340 -17.22 -13.06 -0.55
CA ASP A 340 -15.80 -13.19 -0.88
C ASP A 340 -15.10 -11.84 -1.14
N VAL A 341 -15.85 -10.74 -1.25
CA VAL A 341 -15.27 -9.40 -1.44
C VAL A 341 -14.82 -8.83 -0.10
N ASN A 342 -13.52 -8.55 0.00
CA ASN A 342 -12.91 -8.10 1.25
C ASN A 342 -13.28 -6.64 1.55
N ILE A 343 -13.66 -6.35 2.79
CA ILE A 343 -13.89 -4.96 3.24
C ILE A 343 -12.68 -4.46 4.03
N LEU A 344 -12.12 -3.34 3.58
CA LEU A 344 -11.08 -2.58 4.24
C LEU A 344 -11.69 -1.33 4.89
N VAL A 345 -11.25 -1.03 6.10
CA VAL A 345 -11.62 0.21 6.81
C VAL A 345 -10.43 1.15 6.89
N TRP A 346 -10.68 2.39 7.34
CA TRP A 346 -9.73 3.48 7.50
C TRP A 346 -9.30 4.14 6.18
N ASP A 347 -8.52 3.47 5.32
CA ASP A 347 -8.02 4.01 4.03
C ASP A 347 -7.53 5.48 4.15
N HIS A 348 -6.74 5.72 5.20
CA HIS A 348 -6.21 7.03 5.59
C HIS A 348 -4.80 6.89 6.19
N ASN A 349 -4.19 7.99 6.57
CA ASN A 349 -2.83 8.05 7.11
C ASN A 349 -2.55 7.15 8.33
N ARG A 350 -1.28 6.74 8.49
CA ARG A 350 -0.81 5.86 9.58
C ARG A 350 -1.08 6.39 11.00
N ASP A 351 -1.22 7.69 11.18
CA ASP A 351 -1.32 8.36 12.49
C ASP A 351 -2.61 8.03 13.25
N GLY A 352 -3.76 7.95 12.58
CA GLY A 352 -5.03 7.54 13.21
C GLY A 352 -5.39 6.05 13.04
N LEU A 353 -4.48 5.26 12.45
CA LEU A 353 -4.71 3.86 12.09
C LEU A 353 -5.09 3.00 13.29
N LEU A 354 -4.38 3.15 14.40
CA LEU A 354 -4.57 2.31 15.59
C LEU A 354 -5.92 2.60 16.25
N GLU A 355 -6.25 3.87 16.42
CA GLU A 355 -7.49 4.34 17.02
C GLU A 355 -8.69 3.91 16.18
N ARG A 356 -8.60 4.08 14.85
CA ARG A 356 -9.67 3.66 13.94
C ARG A 356 -9.87 2.17 13.96
N ALA A 357 -8.78 1.41 13.83
CA ALA A 357 -8.82 -0.05 13.88
C ALA A 357 -9.46 -0.50 15.19
N ALA A 358 -8.99 -0.01 16.34
CA ALA A 358 -9.53 -0.38 17.65
C ALA A 358 -11.04 -0.11 17.76
N ALA A 359 -11.53 1.05 17.32
CA ALA A 359 -12.94 1.41 17.40
C ALA A 359 -13.84 0.46 16.60
N ILE A 360 -13.46 0.11 15.37
CA ILE A 360 -14.28 -0.75 14.51
C ILE A 360 -14.16 -2.22 14.92
N TYR A 361 -12.97 -2.63 15.34
CA TYR A 361 -12.66 -4.00 15.73
C TYR A 361 -13.26 -4.43 17.07
N ASP A 362 -13.64 -3.47 17.93
CA ASP A 362 -14.35 -3.72 19.19
C ASP A 362 -15.83 -4.05 18.99
N ASP A 363 -16.45 -3.63 17.87
CA ASP A 363 -17.81 -4.06 17.51
C ASP A 363 -17.77 -5.47 16.89
N PRO A 364 -18.35 -6.49 17.57
CA PRO A 364 -18.22 -7.89 17.14
C PRO A 364 -19.07 -8.22 15.91
N VAL A 365 -19.99 -7.36 15.50
CA VAL A 365 -20.79 -7.53 14.29
C VAL A 365 -20.06 -6.92 13.11
N ALA A 366 -19.60 -5.66 13.24
CA ALA A 366 -18.80 -5.00 12.21
C ALA A 366 -17.51 -5.78 11.92
N SER A 367 -16.79 -6.20 12.97
CA SER A 367 -15.51 -6.91 12.85
C SER A 367 -15.63 -8.22 12.05
N LYS A 368 -16.80 -8.85 11.95
CA LYS A 368 -16.98 -10.06 11.12
C LYS A 368 -16.92 -9.77 9.62
N PHE A 369 -17.40 -8.60 9.20
CA PHE A 369 -17.39 -8.18 7.81
C PHE A 369 -16.06 -7.56 7.39
N VAL A 370 -15.32 -6.97 8.34
CA VAL A 370 -14.03 -6.32 8.05
C VAL A 370 -12.94 -7.36 7.86
N TRP A 371 -12.35 -7.40 6.67
CA TRP A 371 -11.19 -8.25 6.37
C TRP A 371 -9.90 -7.68 6.97
N GLY A 372 -9.75 -6.36 6.90
CA GLY A 372 -8.55 -5.68 7.38
C GLY A 372 -8.66 -4.16 7.39
N VAL A 373 -7.52 -3.52 7.56
CA VAL A 373 -7.39 -2.06 7.56
C VAL A 373 -6.45 -1.61 6.45
N ALA A 374 -6.82 -0.52 5.78
CA ALA A 374 -6.06 0.13 4.72
C ALA A 374 -5.42 1.42 5.24
N TYR A 375 -4.26 1.82 4.72
CA TYR A 375 -3.62 3.06 5.15
C TYR A 375 -2.69 3.72 4.12
N HIS A 376 -2.46 5.03 4.33
CA HIS A 376 -1.69 5.95 3.47
C HIS A 376 -0.50 6.57 4.22
N TRP A 377 0.39 7.33 3.53
CA TRP A 377 1.60 7.94 4.13
C TRP A 377 1.63 9.48 4.25
N TYR A 378 0.50 10.17 4.07
CA TYR A 378 0.41 11.64 4.00
C TYR A 378 0.18 12.36 5.35
N GLY A 379 0.24 11.66 6.49
CA GLY A 379 0.02 12.25 7.82
C GLY A 379 1.20 13.06 8.35
N ASP A 380 1.25 13.45 9.61
CA ASP A 380 2.42 14.17 10.16
C ASP A 380 3.69 13.31 10.25
N ALA A 381 3.52 11.99 10.09
CA ALA A 381 4.59 11.06 9.72
C ALA A 381 5.22 11.35 8.33
N ARG A 382 4.71 12.31 7.54
CA ARG A 382 5.29 12.81 6.27
C ARG A 382 6.74 13.26 6.40
N PHE A 383 7.14 13.75 7.58
CA PHE A 383 8.50 14.15 7.89
C PHE A 383 9.33 13.03 8.51
N GLU A 384 9.00 11.78 8.16
CA GLU A 384 9.85 10.59 8.26
C GLU A 384 11.24 10.89 7.68
N SER A 385 12.07 11.52 8.49
CA SER A 385 13.46 11.70 8.19
C SER A 385 14.12 10.37 8.50
N TRP A 386 14.74 9.79 7.46
CA TRP A 386 15.92 8.98 7.71
C TRP A 386 16.78 9.79 8.69
N PRO A 387 17.22 9.24 9.84
CA PRO A 387 18.11 9.98 10.71
C PRO A 387 19.24 10.55 9.83
N PRO A 388 19.71 11.80 10.05
CA PRO A 388 20.76 12.38 9.23
C PRO A 388 21.88 11.36 9.07
N ARG A 389 22.53 11.26 7.90
CA ARG A 389 23.44 10.14 7.55
C ARG A 389 24.47 9.78 8.65
N SER A 390 24.84 10.74 9.49
CA SER A 390 25.68 10.62 10.69
C SER A 390 25.06 9.90 11.91
N LYS A 391 23.75 9.62 11.87
CA LYS A 391 22.91 8.98 12.89
C LYS A 391 22.26 7.69 12.38
N VAL A 392 22.67 7.24 11.19
CA VAL A 392 22.25 5.97 10.59
C VAL A 392 23.24 4.91 11.07
N PRO A 393 22.80 3.86 11.77
CA PRO A 393 23.68 2.97 12.52
C PRO A 393 24.34 1.91 11.60
N PHE A 394 25.16 2.38 10.68
CA PHE A 394 26.19 1.58 10.02
C PHE A 394 27.60 1.96 10.45
N GLU A 395 27.75 3.02 11.25
CA GLU A 395 28.96 3.25 12.05
C GLU A 395 28.61 2.99 13.51
N ASP A 396 29.29 1.99 14.08
CA ASP A 396 29.25 1.60 15.49
C ASP A 396 29.41 2.84 16.39
N ARG A 397 28.35 3.21 17.13
CA ARG A 397 28.48 4.12 18.27
C ARG A 397 27.67 3.62 19.44
N GLN A 398 28.39 3.38 20.52
CA GLN A 398 27.91 2.94 21.81
C GLN A 398 27.34 4.08 22.68
N ASP A 399 27.08 5.27 22.16
CA ASP A 399 26.64 6.40 22.99
C ASP A 399 25.48 7.20 22.38
N GLU A 400 24.56 7.58 23.28
CA GLU A 400 23.31 8.35 23.12
C GLU A 400 22.03 7.54 22.80
N GLY A 401 21.65 6.66 23.74
CA GLY A 401 20.32 6.66 24.38
C GLY A 401 19.04 6.44 23.55
N ALA A 402 19.11 6.33 22.22
CA ALA A 402 17.99 6.01 21.36
C ALA A 402 18.36 4.83 20.45
N THR A 403 17.77 3.68 20.72
CA THR A 403 17.87 2.46 19.93
C THR A 403 17.30 2.68 18.52
N ILE A 404 17.71 1.87 17.55
CA ILE A 404 17.11 1.83 16.19
C ILE A 404 15.58 1.61 16.21
N PHE A 405 15.05 1.09 17.33
CA PHE A 405 13.61 0.98 17.58
C PHE A 405 12.99 2.33 17.94
N GLU A 406 13.65 3.19 18.71
CA GLU A 406 13.16 4.54 19.05
C GLU A 406 13.22 5.50 17.86
N LEU A 407 14.14 5.30 16.91
CA LEU A 407 14.15 6.04 15.64
C LEU A 407 13.10 5.53 14.63
N ARG A 408 12.67 4.27 14.72
CA ARG A 408 11.50 3.74 13.99
C ARG A 408 10.18 4.21 14.62
N ALA A 409 10.18 4.46 15.93
CA ALA A 409 9.00 4.91 16.69
C ALA A 409 8.56 6.35 16.40
N CYS A 410 9.36 7.15 15.68
CA CYS A 410 8.94 8.48 15.23
C CYS A 410 8.16 8.47 13.90
N ALA A 411 7.81 7.29 13.38
CA ALA A 411 7.07 7.11 12.14
C ALA A 411 5.82 6.28 12.43
N GLY A 412 4.72 6.53 11.71
CA GLY A 412 3.46 5.81 11.93
C GLY A 412 3.54 4.27 11.72
N PHE A 413 4.71 3.72 11.40
CA PHE A 413 5.00 2.28 11.35
C PHE A 413 4.69 1.56 12.67
N ASP A 414 4.88 2.20 13.83
CA ASP A 414 4.53 1.58 15.10
C ASP A 414 3.02 1.36 15.23
N ASN A 415 2.18 2.25 14.68
CA ASN A 415 0.73 2.01 14.63
C ASN A 415 0.39 0.81 13.75
N VAL A 416 1.06 0.67 12.60
CA VAL A 416 0.91 -0.51 11.72
C VAL A 416 1.27 -1.79 12.49
N ARG A 417 2.41 -1.77 13.18
CA ARG A 417 2.88 -2.90 14.00
C ARG A 417 1.95 -3.22 15.16
N LEU A 418 1.47 -2.21 15.88
CA LEU A 418 0.55 -2.41 17.00
C LEU A 418 -0.76 -3.02 16.55
N VAL A 419 -1.31 -2.60 15.40
CA VAL A 419 -2.49 -3.25 14.83
C VAL A 419 -2.20 -4.71 14.48
N ALA A 420 -1.05 -5.00 13.87
CA ALA A 420 -0.65 -6.37 13.53
C ALA A 420 -0.51 -7.27 14.77
N ASP A 421 0.12 -6.75 15.83
CA ASP A 421 0.37 -7.46 17.08
C ASP A 421 -0.95 -7.66 17.88
N LEU A 422 -1.85 -6.67 17.90
CA LEU A 422 -3.11 -6.72 18.65
C LEU A 422 -4.20 -7.52 17.92
N ARG A 423 -4.20 -7.52 16.58
CA ARG A 423 -5.20 -8.19 15.73
C ARG A 423 -4.54 -9.05 14.65
N PRO A 424 -3.83 -10.12 15.03
CA PRO A 424 -3.17 -11.02 14.08
C PRO A 424 -4.16 -11.82 13.21
N ASP A 425 -5.47 -11.77 13.52
CA ASP A 425 -6.55 -12.30 12.70
C ASP A 425 -6.89 -11.38 11.50
N LYS A 426 -6.54 -10.09 11.55
CA LYS A 426 -6.87 -9.09 10.53
C LYS A 426 -5.71 -8.81 9.57
N HIS A 427 -6.05 -8.33 8.38
CA HIS A 427 -5.10 -7.97 7.34
C HIS A 427 -4.76 -6.48 7.37
N ILE A 428 -3.58 -6.12 6.88
CA ILE A 428 -3.09 -4.75 6.85
C ILE A 428 -2.50 -4.45 5.48
N LEU A 429 -3.03 -3.43 4.80
CA LEU A 429 -2.68 -3.11 3.42
C LEU A 429 -2.31 -1.62 3.27
N PHE A 430 -1.18 -1.35 2.61
CA PHE A 430 -0.87 0.00 2.16
C PHE A 430 -1.54 0.25 0.81
N THR A 431 -2.41 1.24 0.74
CA THR A 431 -3.33 1.42 -0.40
C THR A 431 -3.06 2.67 -1.23
N GLU A 432 -2.29 3.63 -0.70
CA GLU A 432 -1.99 4.86 -1.40
C GLU A 432 -0.76 5.59 -0.82
N GLY A 433 0.13 6.00 -1.71
CA GLY A 433 1.22 6.91 -1.44
C GLY A 433 1.76 7.50 -2.72
N CYS A 434 2.19 8.76 -2.68
CA CYS A 434 2.81 9.42 -3.82
C CYS A 434 3.89 10.41 -3.37
N GLN A 435 4.79 10.78 -4.28
CA GLN A 435 5.63 11.94 -4.08
C GLN A 435 4.86 13.22 -4.41
N GLU A 436 4.59 14.01 -3.39
CA GLU A 436 3.97 15.32 -3.50
C GLU A 436 5.01 16.31 -4.03
N LEU A 437 4.68 16.99 -5.13
CA LEU A 437 5.56 18.04 -5.67
C LEU A 437 5.49 19.32 -4.84
N GLY A 438 4.37 19.55 -4.14
CA GLY A 438 4.02 20.89 -3.64
C GLY A 438 3.99 21.87 -4.81
N GLY A 439 4.37 23.13 -4.58
CA GLY A 439 4.51 24.10 -5.68
C GLY A 439 5.72 23.89 -6.60
N ARG A 440 6.48 22.80 -6.45
CA ARG A 440 7.71 22.60 -7.24
C ARG A 440 7.39 22.12 -8.65
N PRO A 441 8.09 22.62 -9.69
CA PRO A 441 7.91 22.13 -11.04
C PRO A 441 8.41 20.68 -11.16
N LEU A 442 7.71 19.83 -11.92
CA LEU A 442 8.09 18.42 -12.13
C LEU A 442 9.57 18.26 -12.53
N ALA A 443 10.06 19.13 -13.43
CA ALA A 443 11.45 19.12 -13.88
C ALA A 443 12.48 19.26 -12.75
N SER A 444 12.12 19.89 -11.62
CA SER A 444 13.03 20.06 -10.47
C SER A 444 13.25 18.78 -9.67
N VAL A 445 12.39 17.78 -9.82
CA VAL A 445 12.49 16.51 -9.09
C VAL A 445 12.73 15.31 -10.01
N MET A 446 12.68 15.49 -11.33
CA MET A 446 12.96 14.42 -12.28
C MET A 446 14.39 13.90 -12.10
N GLY A 447 14.51 12.59 -11.86
CA GLY A 447 15.81 11.95 -11.61
C GLY A 447 16.38 12.17 -10.21
N ASP A 448 15.65 12.83 -9.29
CA ASP A 448 16.08 12.95 -7.90
C ASP A 448 16.03 11.58 -7.20
N TRP A 449 17.21 11.08 -6.84
CA TRP A 449 17.37 9.78 -6.20
C TRP A 449 16.66 9.68 -4.84
N LYS A 450 16.47 10.82 -4.17
CA LYS A 450 15.79 10.88 -2.88
C LYS A 450 14.35 10.38 -2.95
N LEU A 451 13.69 10.52 -4.11
CA LEU A 451 12.33 10.02 -4.30
C LEU A 451 12.29 8.49 -4.23
N GLY A 452 13.24 7.83 -4.90
CA GLY A 452 13.37 6.37 -4.82
C GLY A 452 13.77 5.88 -3.45
N GLU A 453 14.69 6.59 -2.78
CA GLU A 453 15.07 6.29 -1.40
C GLU A 453 13.87 6.39 -0.44
N ARG A 454 12.97 7.38 -0.62
CA ARG A 454 11.73 7.51 0.17
C ARG A 454 10.79 6.32 -0.03
N TYR A 455 10.53 5.93 -1.28
CA TYR A 455 9.70 4.75 -1.61
C TYR A 455 10.28 3.48 -1.00
N ALA A 456 11.58 3.22 -1.20
CA ALA A 456 12.25 2.04 -0.67
C ALA A 456 12.19 1.98 0.86
N MET A 457 12.43 3.11 1.53
CA MET A 457 12.36 3.23 2.99
C MET A 457 10.96 2.89 3.51
N ASN A 458 9.92 3.46 2.91
CA ASN A 458 8.54 3.24 3.31
C ASN A 458 8.13 1.78 3.08
N ILE A 459 8.36 1.24 1.88
CA ILE A 459 8.06 -0.16 1.57
C ILE A 459 8.74 -1.10 2.58
N ILE A 460 10.04 -0.96 2.83
CA ILE A 460 10.76 -1.84 3.76
C ILE A 460 10.20 -1.71 5.18
N SER A 461 9.90 -0.49 5.63
CA SER A 461 9.43 -0.22 7.00
C SER A 461 8.00 -0.68 7.23
N ASP A 462 7.09 -0.38 6.30
CA ASP A 462 5.71 -0.86 6.29
C ASP A 462 5.66 -2.38 6.35
N MET A 463 6.40 -3.02 5.44
CA MET A 463 6.44 -4.47 5.36
C MET A 463 6.98 -5.02 6.69
N ASN A 464 8.07 -4.50 7.23
CA ASN A 464 8.61 -4.93 8.54
C ASN A 464 7.67 -4.71 9.73
N SER A 465 6.60 -3.92 9.54
CA SER A 465 5.60 -3.60 10.57
C SER A 465 4.30 -4.40 10.42
N GLY A 466 4.27 -5.39 9.52
CA GLY A 466 3.10 -6.27 9.35
C GLY A 466 2.25 -5.97 8.11
N CYS A 467 2.60 -4.96 7.31
CA CYS A 467 1.95 -4.72 6.03
C CYS A 467 2.13 -5.93 5.09
N GLU A 468 1.05 -6.31 4.42
CA GLU A 468 0.98 -7.49 3.55
C GLU A 468 1.09 -7.14 2.06
N GLY A 469 0.82 -5.90 1.66
CA GLY A 469 0.90 -5.45 0.27
C GLY A 469 0.95 -3.93 0.12
N TRP A 470 1.43 -3.45 -1.02
CA TRP A 470 1.73 -2.03 -1.22
C TRP A 470 1.27 -1.53 -2.59
N ILE A 471 0.34 -0.58 -2.59
CA ILE A 471 -0.24 0.00 -3.81
C ILE A 471 0.19 1.47 -3.90
N ASP A 472 0.95 1.78 -4.94
CA ASP A 472 1.31 3.16 -5.30
C ASP A 472 0.08 3.94 -5.79
N TRP A 473 0.23 5.25 -5.89
CA TRP A 473 -0.80 6.10 -6.49
C TRP A 473 -0.84 5.98 -8.03
N ASN A 474 -1.02 7.09 -8.74
CA ASN A 474 -1.16 7.10 -10.19
C ASN A 474 -0.01 6.35 -10.89
N LEU A 475 -0.35 5.33 -11.69
CA LEU A 475 0.64 4.60 -12.51
C LEU A 475 1.41 5.51 -13.49
N CYS A 476 0.77 6.58 -13.96
CA CYS A 476 1.34 7.54 -14.90
C CYS A 476 0.64 8.90 -14.77
N LEU A 477 1.39 10.00 -14.92
CA LEU A 477 0.89 11.38 -14.93
C LEU A 477 1.49 12.19 -16.07
#